data_AF-A0A1V5L9Z2-F1
#
_entry.id   AF-A0A1V5L9Z2-F1
#
_cell.length_a   1.000
_cell.length_b   1.000
_cell.length_c   1.000
_cell.angle_alpha   90.00
_cell.angle_beta   90.00
_cell.angle_gamma   90.00
#
_symmetry.space_group_name_H-M   'P 1'
#
loop_
_entity.id
_entity.type
_entity.pdbx_description
1 polymer ?
#
loop_
_entity_poly.entity_id
_entity_poly.type
_entity_poly.pdbx_seq_one_letter_code
_entity_poly.pdbx_strand_id
1 'polypeptide(L)'
;MAYAKIDESGTVLERGLIRARVDMYLEPGDPGYDEHYVNVPDESSREFKAGYKGAVDAAGRPKDMDGYKSWLGSLPHVWRNNPFVCHFVRVGHEATTEQLAALAQEALDEFLAGRREGKTPNEVWRGKRRPVTLARNLDAAGQKKAEAKLATVKSLGTILAARGRRVE
;
A
#
# COMPACT_ATOMS: atom_id res chain seq x y z
N MET A 1 16.63 -0.63 7.45
CA MET A 1 15.76 0.35 8.13
C MET A 1 14.42 0.40 7.44
N ALA A 2 13.37 -0.02 8.15
CA ALA A 2 12.02 0.00 7.61
C ALA A 2 11.62 1.38 7.08
N TYR A 3 10.79 1.37 6.03
CA TYR A 3 10.25 2.57 5.39
C TYR A 3 8.76 2.40 5.09
N ALA A 4 8.06 3.50 4.88
CA ALA A 4 6.66 3.52 4.51
C ALA A 4 6.46 4.13 3.12
N LYS A 5 5.41 3.66 2.44
CA LYS A 5 5.04 4.03 1.09
C LYS A 5 3.55 4.29 1.04
N ILE A 6 3.12 5.35 0.35
CA ILE A 6 1.71 5.51 0.01
C ILE A 6 1.42 4.68 -1.24
N ASP A 7 0.50 3.72 -1.12
CA ASP A 7 0.05 2.87 -2.22
C ASP A 7 -1.15 3.51 -2.93
N GLU A 8 -1.02 3.68 -4.25
CA GLU A 8 -2.03 4.35 -5.08
C GLU A 8 -3.31 3.53 -5.20
N SER A 9 -3.17 2.19 -5.26
CA SER A 9 -4.29 1.27 -5.50
C SER A 9 -5.28 1.27 -4.34
N GLY A 10 -4.77 1.39 -3.10
CA GLY A 10 -5.57 1.49 -1.89
C GLY A 10 -5.95 2.91 -1.48
N THR A 11 -5.50 3.94 -2.21
CA THR A 11 -5.78 5.34 -1.90
C THR A 11 -7.04 5.83 -2.62
N VAL A 12 -8.03 6.27 -1.85
CA VAL A 12 -9.38 6.61 -2.36
C VAL A 12 -9.96 7.85 -1.70
N LEU A 13 -10.95 8.46 -2.35
CA LEU A 13 -11.82 9.46 -1.73
C LEU A 13 -12.96 8.74 -0.99
N GLU A 14 -13.05 8.93 0.32
CA GLU A 14 -14.06 8.32 1.18
C GLU A 14 -14.62 9.39 2.11
N ARG A 15 -15.94 9.68 1.99
CA ARG A 15 -16.65 10.64 2.84
C ARG A 15 -15.98 12.03 2.88
N GLY A 16 -15.55 12.54 1.72
CA GLY A 16 -14.90 13.84 1.60
C GLY A 16 -13.45 13.90 2.10
N LEU A 17 -12.86 12.75 2.44
CA LEU A 17 -11.48 12.62 2.89
C LEU A 17 -10.68 11.73 1.95
N ILE A 18 -9.40 12.02 1.80
CA ILE A 18 -8.46 11.09 1.18
C ILE A 18 -8.13 10.03 2.21
N ARG A 19 -8.59 8.79 1.98
CA ARG A 19 -8.12 7.61 2.70
C ARG A 19 -6.91 7.07 1.95
N ALA A 20 -5.72 7.37 2.47
CA ALA A 20 -4.46 6.90 1.90
C ALA A 20 -4.05 5.57 2.52
N ARG A 21 -3.65 4.62 1.67
CA ARG A 21 -3.06 3.34 2.08
C ARG A 21 -1.56 3.54 2.28
N VAL A 22 -1.08 3.22 3.47
CA VAL A 22 0.34 3.28 3.87
C VAL A 22 0.85 1.85 4.00
N ASP A 23 1.73 1.45 3.09
CA ASP A 23 2.38 0.16 3.06
C ASP A 23 3.78 0.29 3.66
N MET A 24 4.09 -0.53 4.66
CA MET A 24 5.35 -0.50 5.40
C MET A 24 6.20 -1.67 4.98
N TYR A 25 7.47 -1.42 4.69
CA TYR A 25 8.42 -2.41 4.18
C TYR A 25 9.66 -2.48 5.06
N LEU A 26 10.25 -3.67 5.13
CA LEU A 26 11.56 -3.89 5.72
C LEU A 26 12.65 -3.74 4.65
N GLU A 27 13.85 -3.37 5.07
CA GLU A 27 15.06 -3.42 4.24
C GLU A 27 15.92 -4.64 4.60
N PRO A 28 16.83 -5.06 3.70
CA PRO A 28 17.83 -6.07 4.02
C PRO A 28 18.56 -5.75 5.33
N GLY A 29 18.60 -6.73 6.24
CA GLY A 29 19.19 -6.60 7.58
C GLY A 29 18.21 -6.23 8.69
N ASP A 30 16.96 -5.84 8.38
CA ASP A 30 15.93 -5.67 9.42
C ASP A 30 15.42 -7.04 9.91
N PRO A 31 15.14 -7.22 11.22
CA PRO A 31 14.59 -8.47 11.75
C PRO A 31 13.26 -8.86 11.09
N GLY A 32 13.21 -10.07 10.54
CA GLY A 32 12.07 -10.61 9.81
C GLY A 32 12.00 -10.18 8.34
N TYR A 33 13.04 -9.55 7.79
CA TYR A 33 13.08 -9.16 6.36
C TYR A 33 12.79 -10.35 5.43
N ASP A 34 13.43 -11.51 5.68
CA ASP A 34 13.31 -12.69 4.83
C ASP A 34 11.89 -13.28 4.78
N GLU A 35 11.04 -13.00 5.78
CA GLU A 35 9.62 -13.41 5.78
C GLU A 35 8.79 -12.58 4.79
N HIS A 36 9.26 -11.38 4.45
CA HIS A 36 8.57 -10.42 3.60
C HIS A 36 9.28 -10.19 2.26
N TYR A 37 10.50 -10.69 2.09
CA TYR A 37 11.16 -10.76 0.79
C TYR A 37 10.75 -12.06 0.10
N VAL A 38 9.81 -11.97 -0.83
CA VAL A 38 9.14 -13.14 -1.41
C VAL A 38 9.46 -13.30 -2.89
N ASN A 39 9.51 -14.55 -3.33
CA ASN A 39 9.64 -14.92 -4.73
C ASN A 39 8.24 -15.01 -5.35
N VAL A 40 7.91 -14.12 -6.27
CA VAL A 40 6.58 -14.04 -6.90
C VAL A 40 6.71 -14.08 -8.42
N PRO A 41 5.67 -14.50 -9.15
CA PRO A 41 5.66 -14.45 -10.60
C PRO A 41 5.97 -13.04 -11.12
N ASP A 42 6.85 -12.97 -12.12
CA ASP A 42 7.16 -11.73 -12.81
C ASP A 42 6.05 -11.35 -13.78
N GLU A 43 5.18 -10.46 -13.34
CA GLU A 43 4.06 -9.92 -14.11
C GLU A 43 4.49 -9.17 -15.39
N SER A 44 5.76 -8.77 -15.49
CA SER A 44 6.30 -8.13 -16.68
C SER A 44 6.69 -9.13 -17.78
N SER A 45 6.89 -10.40 -17.41
CA SER A 45 7.32 -11.48 -18.31
C SER A 45 6.31 -11.72 -19.43
N ARG A 46 6.81 -12.21 -20.57
CA ARG A 46 5.99 -12.53 -21.73
C ARG A 46 5.00 -13.65 -21.41
N GLU A 47 5.44 -14.64 -20.65
CA GLU A 47 4.69 -15.83 -20.25
C GLU A 47 3.51 -15.46 -19.35
N PHE A 48 3.72 -14.55 -18.39
CA PHE A 48 2.64 -14.03 -17.55
C PHE A 48 1.62 -13.26 -18.39
N LYS A 49 2.07 -12.35 -19.27
CA LYS A 49 1.20 -11.55 -20.15
C LYS A 49 0.44 -12.39 -21.17
N ALA A 50 1.00 -13.52 -21.62
CA ALA A 50 0.32 -14.45 -22.50
C ALA A 50 -0.91 -15.09 -21.82
N GLY A 51 -0.94 -15.12 -20.48
CA GLY A 51 -2.03 -15.61 -19.68
C GLY A 51 -2.17 -17.14 -19.69
N TYR A 52 -2.96 -17.64 -18.76
CA TYR A 52 -3.30 -19.06 -18.71
C TYR A 52 -4.14 -19.45 -19.93
N LYS A 53 -3.77 -20.54 -20.61
CA LYS A 53 -4.44 -21.02 -21.84
C LYS A 53 -5.47 -22.13 -21.60
N GLY A 54 -5.58 -22.64 -20.37
CA GLY A 54 -6.55 -23.67 -20.04
C GLY A 54 -7.99 -23.15 -20.00
N ALA A 55 -8.95 -24.07 -20.02
CA ALA A 55 -10.37 -23.73 -19.99
C ALA A 55 -10.76 -23.04 -18.67
N VAL A 56 -11.59 -22.00 -18.79
CA VAL A 56 -12.18 -21.28 -17.65
C VAL A 56 -13.70 -21.47 -17.59
N ASP A 57 -14.26 -21.27 -16.40
CA ASP A 57 -15.71 -21.21 -16.20
C ASP A 57 -16.28 -19.83 -16.59
N ALA A 58 -17.60 -19.67 -16.45
CA ALA A 58 -18.28 -18.41 -16.77
C ALA A 58 -17.83 -17.22 -15.89
N ALA A 59 -17.20 -17.47 -14.74
CA ALA A 59 -16.63 -16.46 -13.86
C ALA A 59 -15.13 -16.21 -14.13
N GLY A 60 -14.56 -16.82 -15.18
CA GLY A 60 -13.15 -16.69 -15.53
C GLY A 60 -12.20 -17.52 -14.66
N ARG A 61 -12.71 -18.46 -13.86
CA ARG A 61 -11.88 -19.30 -12.99
C ARG A 61 -11.40 -20.54 -13.75
N PRO A 62 -10.16 -21.00 -13.53
CA PRO A 62 -9.66 -22.24 -14.15
C PRO A 62 -10.55 -23.43 -13.81
N LYS A 63 -11.00 -24.18 -14.83
CA LYS A 63 -11.71 -25.46 -14.63
C LYS A 63 -10.76 -26.57 -14.17
N ASP A 64 -9.51 -26.51 -14.62
CA ASP A 64 -8.41 -27.36 -14.17
C ASP A 64 -7.49 -26.55 -13.26
N MET A 65 -7.64 -26.77 -11.95
CA MET A 65 -6.84 -26.10 -10.93
C MET A 65 -5.41 -26.62 -10.86
N ASP A 66 -5.16 -27.87 -11.21
CA ASP A 66 -3.81 -28.45 -11.16
C ASP A 66 -3.00 -27.98 -12.37
N GLY A 67 -3.61 -27.95 -13.55
CA GLY A 67 -3.04 -27.30 -14.73
C GLY A 67 -2.75 -25.81 -14.50
N TYR A 68 -3.64 -25.10 -13.82
CA TYR A 68 -3.41 -23.70 -13.44
C TYR A 68 -2.24 -23.53 -12.47
N LYS A 69 -2.14 -24.37 -11.43
CA LYS A 69 -1.01 -24.34 -10.49
C LYS A 69 0.31 -24.67 -11.18
N SER A 70 0.32 -25.66 -12.08
CA SER A 70 1.50 -26.01 -12.86
C SER A 70 1.92 -24.86 -13.78
N TRP A 71 0.97 -24.19 -14.44
CA TRP A 71 1.25 -23.00 -15.24
C TRP A 71 1.81 -21.88 -14.36
N LEU A 72 1.17 -21.58 -13.23
CA LEU A 72 1.59 -20.52 -12.31
C LEU A 72 3.01 -20.76 -11.79
N GLY A 73 3.33 -22.01 -11.42
CA GLY A 73 4.66 -22.41 -10.98
C GLY A 73 5.72 -22.42 -12.09
N SER A 74 5.32 -22.45 -13.37
CA SER A 74 6.24 -22.41 -14.52
C SER A 74 6.65 -20.99 -14.93
N LEU A 75 5.96 -19.96 -14.41
CA LEU A 75 6.24 -18.58 -14.78
C LEU A 75 7.64 -18.15 -14.31
N PRO A 76 8.31 -17.23 -15.01
CA PRO A 76 9.48 -16.56 -14.46
C PRO A 76 9.11 -15.89 -13.14
N HIS A 77 10.01 -15.96 -12.16
CA HIS A 77 9.81 -15.34 -10.85
C HIS A 77 10.85 -14.25 -10.60
N VAL A 78 10.44 -13.26 -9.80
CA VAL A 78 11.28 -12.18 -9.33
C VAL A 78 11.10 -12.03 -7.83
N TRP A 79 12.19 -11.75 -7.14
CA TRP A 79 12.13 -11.43 -5.72
C TRP A 79 11.62 -10.01 -5.52
N ARG A 80 10.62 -9.83 -4.66
CA ARG A 80 10.02 -8.54 -4.35
C ARG A 80 9.87 -8.38 -2.83
N ASN A 81 10.07 -7.16 -2.34
CA ASN A 81 9.69 -6.83 -0.96
C ASN A 81 8.17 -6.68 -0.90
N ASN A 82 7.52 -7.50 -0.08
CA ASN A 82 6.15 -7.30 0.32
C ASN A 82 6.07 -6.39 1.56
N PRO A 83 4.97 -5.64 1.72
CA PRO A 83 4.76 -4.90 2.94
C PRO A 83 4.56 -5.86 4.11
N PHE A 84 5.21 -5.59 5.24
CA PHE A 84 5.00 -6.36 6.47
C PHE A 84 3.74 -5.90 7.20
N VAL A 85 3.32 -4.64 6.99
CA VAL A 85 2.07 -4.08 7.50
C VAL A 85 1.50 -3.06 6.52
N CYS A 86 0.18 -3.03 6.40
CA CYS A 86 -0.57 -1.99 5.70
C CYS A 86 -1.46 -1.24 6.71
N HIS A 87 -1.49 0.08 6.63
CA HIS A 87 -2.33 0.94 7.48
C HIS A 87 -3.08 1.98 6.63
N PHE A 88 -4.21 2.48 7.11
CA PHE A 88 -4.97 3.53 6.42
C PHE A 88 -4.98 4.81 7.22
N VAL A 89 -4.43 5.87 6.64
CA VAL A 89 -4.53 7.23 7.19
C VAL A 89 -5.62 8.00 6.45
N ARG A 90 -6.31 8.90 7.13
CA ARG A 90 -7.35 9.76 6.54
C ARG A 90 -6.95 11.22 6.68
N VAL A 91 -6.99 11.96 5.58
CA VAL A 91 -6.64 13.37 5.54
C VAL A 91 -7.66 14.18 4.76
N GLY A 92 -7.79 15.47 5.07
CA GLY A 92 -8.56 16.40 4.25
C GLY A 92 -7.90 16.61 2.89
N HIS A 93 -8.68 17.02 1.88
CA HIS A 93 -8.16 17.27 0.53
C HIS A 93 -7.15 18.43 0.44
N GLU A 94 -7.10 19.28 1.46
CA GLU A 94 -6.10 20.37 1.54
C GLU A 94 -4.74 19.88 2.06
N ALA A 95 -4.61 18.61 2.45
CA ALA A 95 -3.35 18.08 2.95
C ALA A 95 -2.26 18.14 1.87
N THR A 96 -1.08 18.64 2.22
CA THR A 96 0.07 18.65 1.31
C THR A 96 0.68 17.26 1.19
N THR A 97 1.51 17.07 0.16
CA THR A 97 2.22 15.80 -0.04
C THR A 97 3.20 15.54 1.11
N GLU A 98 3.81 16.59 1.66
CA GLU A 98 4.71 16.53 2.80
C GLU A 98 3.98 16.12 4.07
N GLN A 99 2.75 16.61 4.28
CA GLN A 99 1.90 16.18 5.39
C GLN A 99 1.51 14.70 5.27
N LEU A 100 1.20 14.24 4.05
CA LEU A 100 0.94 12.82 3.78
C LEU A 100 2.16 11.95 4.07
N ALA A 101 3.36 12.38 3.63
CA ALA A 101 4.62 11.69 3.93
C ALA A 101 4.91 11.66 5.44
N ALA A 102 4.70 12.77 6.15
CA ALA A 102 4.87 12.85 7.59
C ALA A 102 3.92 11.90 8.34
N LEU A 103 2.66 11.80 7.91
CA LEU A 103 1.68 10.87 8.47
C LEU A 103 2.05 9.41 8.21
N ALA A 104 2.58 9.10 7.03
CA ALA A 104 3.10 7.76 6.72
C ALA A 104 4.30 7.40 7.61
N GLN A 105 5.23 8.35 7.82
CA GLN A 105 6.37 8.19 8.72
C GLN A 105 5.91 8.00 10.17
N GLU A 106 4.98 8.82 10.65
CA GLU A 106 4.41 8.69 11.99
C GLU A 106 3.74 7.32 12.18
N ALA A 107 3.00 6.83 11.19
CA ALA A 107 2.40 5.49 11.25
C ALA A 107 3.47 4.40 11.39
N LEU A 108 4.55 4.50 10.61
CA LEU A 108 5.66 3.58 10.72
C LEU A 108 6.32 3.63 12.11
N ASP A 109 6.63 4.82 12.61
CA ASP A 109 7.27 4.98 13.92
C ASP A 109 6.39 4.43 15.05
N GLU A 110 5.08 4.69 15.02
CA GLU A 110 4.11 4.12 15.96
C GLU A 110 4.09 2.58 15.90
N PHE A 111 4.09 2.01 14.69
CA PHE A 111 4.10 0.57 14.53
C PHE A 111 5.39 -0.06 15.04
N LEU A 112 6.53 0.51 14.69
CA LEU A 112 7.83 0.00 15.14
C LEU A 112 7.97 0.08 16.67
N ALA A 113 7.44 1.14 17.30
CA ALA A 113 7.39 1.23 18.76
C ALA A 113 6.51 0.12 19.36
N GLY A 114 5.29 -0.07 18.85
CA GLY A 114 4.40 -1.12 19.32
C GLY A 114 4.92 -2.54 19.06
N ARG A 115 5.56 -2.78 17.92
CA ARG A 115 6.17 -4.07 17.56
C ARG A 115 7.26 -4.47 18.55
N ARG A 116 8.05 -3.52 19.05
CA ARG A 116 9.06 -3.77 20.11
C ARG A 116 8.43 -4.21 21.42
N GLU A 117 7.19 -3.82 21.67
CA GLU A 117 6.39 -4.21 22.83
C GLU A 117 5.55 -5.48 22.57
N GLY A 118 5.70 -6.13 21.40
CA GLY A 118 4.91 -7.31 21.02
C GLY A 118 3.46 -7.03 20.62
N LYS A 119 3.10 -5.75 20.37
CA LYS A 119 1.74 -5.35 20.01
C LYS A 119 1.44 -5.63 18.53
N THR A 120 0.21 -6.07 18.27
CA THR A 120 -0.35 -6.22 16.93
C THR A 120 -0.67 -4.84 16.31
N PRO A 121 -0.79 -4.75 14.97
CA PRO A 121 -1.27 -3.53 14.28
C PRO A 121 -2.53 -2.92 14.90
N ASN A 122 -3.49 -3.77 15.28
CA ASN A 122 -4.73 -3.33 15.88
C ASN A 122 -4.51 -2.70 17.25
N GLU A 123 -3.64 -3.26 18.10
CA GLU A 123 -3.35 -2.69 19.42
C GLU A 123 -2.59 -1.36 19.33
N VAL A 124 -1.79 -1.16 18.27
CA VAL A 124 -1.08 0.10 18.04
C VAL A 124 -2.03 1.23 17.64
N TRP A 125 -2.99 0.98 16.76
CA TRP A 125 -3.79 2.03 16.13
C TRP A 125 -5.27 2.07 16.54
N ARG A 126 -5.80 1.05 17.19
CA ARG A 126 -7.19 1.04 17.64
C ARG A 126 -7.43 2.21 18.61
N GLY A 127 -8.45 3.00 18.34
CA GLY A 127 -8.84 4.14 19.20
C GLY A 127 -7.98 5.39 19.03
N LYS A 128 -6.83 5.31 18.35
CA LYS A 128 -6.05 6.49 17.94
C LYS A 128 -6.78 7.19 16.80
N ARG A 129 -7.71 8.08 17.15
CA ARG A 129 -8.25 9.05 16.19
C ARG A 129 -7.12 10.03 15.89
N ARG A 130 -6.43 9.86 14.76
CA ARG A 130 -5.64 10.97 14.22
C ARG A 130 -6.60 12.13 13.96
N PRO A 131 -6.22 13.38 14.28
CA PRO A 131 -7.05 14.52 13.96
C PRO A 131 -7.27 14.51 12.45
N VAL A 132 -8.47 14.12 12.04
CA VAL A 132 -8.92 14.31 10.68
C VAL A 132 -9.08 15.81 10.55
N THR A 133 -8.15 16.47 9.87
CA THR A 133 -8.29 17.89 9.55
C THR A 133 -9.52 18.02 8.66
N LEU A 134 -10.64 18.36 9.31
CA LEU A 134 -11.89 18.85 8.74
C LEU A 134 -12.53 17.93 7.67
N ALA A 135 -13.16 16.84 8.11
CA ALA A 135 -14.27 16.25 7.35
C ALA A 135 -15.46 17.23 7.41
N ARG A 136 -15.49 18.21 6.51
CA ARG A 136 -16.71 18.99 6.24
C ARG A 136 -17.48 18.26 5.15
N ASN A 137 -18.80 18.39 5.15
CA ASN A 137 -19.59 18.09 3.95
C ASN A 137 -19.01 18.95 2.83
N LEU A 138 -18.39 18.32 1.84
CA LEU A 138 -17.84 19.03 0.70
C LEU A 138 -18.99 19.52 -0.16
N ASP A 139 -18.95 20.81 -0.52
CA ASP A 139 -19.75 21.30 -1.63
C ASP A 139 -19.17 20.78 -2.96
N ALA A 140 -19.82 21.08 -4.08
CA ALA A 140 -19.38 20.64 -5.40
C ALA A 140 -17.94 21.10 -5.74
N ALA A 141 -17.53 22.27 -5.24
CA ALA A 141 -16.18 22.79 -5.45
C ALA A 141 -15.14 22.03 -4.61
N GLY A 142 -15.45 21.73 -3.35
CA GLY A 142 -14.65 20.90 -2.46
C GLY A 142 -14.50 19.47 -2.98
N GLN A 143 -15.57 18.90 -3.53
CA GLN A 143 -15.54 17.57 -4.16
C GLN A 143 -14.57 17.54 -5.35
N LYS A 144 -14.65 18.53 -6.24
CA LYS A 144 -13.75 18.64 -7.40
C LYS A 144 -12.28 18.82 -6.99
N LYS A 145 -12.02 19.61 -5.93
CA LYS A 145 -10.67 19.77 -5.37
C LYS A 145 -10.14 18.46 -4.79
N ALA A 146 -10.98 17.71 -4.09
CA ALA A 146 -10.62 16.42 -3.51
C ALA A 146 -10.29 15.37 -4.58
N GLU A 147 -11.06 15.32 -5.67
CA GLU A 147 -10.80 14.44 -6.81
C GLU A 147 -9.49 14.80 -7.53
N ALA A 148 -9.26 16.10 -7.77
CA ALA A 148 -8.00 16.56 -8.35
C ALA A 148 -6.79 16.20 -7.46
N LYS A 149 -6.91 16.39 -6.15
CA LYS A 149 -5.85 16.02 -5.20
C LYS A 149 -5.62 14.51 -5.17
N LEU A 150 -6.68 13.70 -5.18
CA LEU A 150 -6.58 12.25 -5.26
C LEU A 150 -5.80 11.84 -6.52
N ALA A 151 -6.11 12.45 -7.67
CA ALA A 151 -5.37 12.22 -8.90
C ALA A 151 -3.89 12.60 -8.76
N THR A 152 -3.56 13.73 -8.11
CA THR A 152 -2.18 14.12 -7.84
C THR A 152 -1.44 13.14 -6.92
N VAL A 153 -2.09 12.69 -5.84
CA VAL A 153 -1.50 11.70 -4.91
C VAL A 153 -1.24 10.38 -5.63
N LYS A 154 -2.11 9.99 -6.55
CA LYS A 154 -1.90 8.82 -7.41
C LYS A 154 -0.82 9.05 -8.45
N SER A 155 -0.77 10.22 -9.10
CA SER A 155 0.21 10.49 -10.16
C SER A 155 1.64 10.71 -9.65
N LEU A 156 1.80 11.10 -8.39
CA LEU A 156 3.12 11.32 -7.76
C LEU A 156 3.88 10.01 -7.54
N GLY A 157 3.31 8.86 -7.85
CA GLY A 157 3.95 7.59 -7.55
C GLY A 157 3.86 7.26 -6.07
N THR A 158 4.69 6.31 -5.69
CA THR A 158 4.93 5.95 -4.29
C THR A 158 5.59 7.11 -3.53
N ILE A 159 4.85 7.79 -2.65
CA ILE A 159 5.43 8.73 -1.69
C ILE A 159 6.18 7.93 -0.61
N LEU A 160 7.50 8.08 -0.58
CA LEU A 160 8.39 7.42 0.37
C LEU A 160 8.52 8.25 1.66
N ALA A 161 8.25 7.61 2.78
CA ALA A 161 8.61 8.07 4.10
C ALA A 161 9.75 7.17 4.62
N ALA A 162 10.95 7.72 4.67
CA ALA A 162 12.13 7.04 5.21
C ALA A 162 12.76 7.87 6.33
N ARG A 163 13.19 7.20 7.40
CA ARG A 163 14.05 7.82 8.42
C ARG A 163 15.37 8.22 7.77
N GLY A 164 15.61 9.53 7.64
CA GLY A 164 16.96 10.08 7.45
C GLY A 164 17.54 10.08 6.04
N ARG A 165 16.76 9.86 4.98
CA ARG A 165 17.20 10.17 3.61
C ARG A 165 16.29 11.25 3.02
N ARG A 166 16.86 12.45 2.79
CA ARG A 166 16.31 13.36 1.77
C ARG A 166 16.29 12.55 0.46
N VAL A 167 15.14 12.53 -0.17
CA VAL A 167 15.02 12.08 -1.55
C VAL A 167 15.77 13.13 -2.38
N GLU A 168 16.99 12.82 -2.79
CA GLU A 168 17.71 13.54 -3.86
C GLU A 168 17.26 12.97 -5.21
#